data_AF-A0A380JDB6-F1
#
_entry.id   AF-A0A380JDB6-F1
#
_cell.length_a   1.000
_cell.length_b   1.000
_cell.length_c   1.000
_cell.angle_alpha   90.00
_cell.angle_beta   90.00
_cell.angle_gamma   90.00
#
_symmetry.space_group_name_H-M   'P 1'
#
loop_
_entity.id
_entity.type
_entity.pdbx_description
1 polymer ?
#
loop_
_entity_poly.entity_id
_entity_poly.type
_entity_poly.pdbx_seq_one_letter_code
_entity_poly.pdbx_strand_id
1 'polypeptide(L)'
;MKIFQAKSNGRRVQILEQVPYYGVKRSLYLLEFLDNNDRCLISEEDFKKYFTVPESKWTRQAKLDLYLSLFQGRRDVYAKSFINDQGKIQYYPSYHYGWRQLPKEKRTCQPLTQDVLVSHLKGETSIGLFPMSLKDTCKLLAIDLDKKDWQAASLAIRETADYYNLEVSVEISRSGKGAHLWFFFQDEILCSQARQFGRKLLELAMQKSQSLSFSSFDRFFPNQDLLPKGGFGNLIALPLQGQAYSLDTVFLLIRSLNLTLTSGITWLV
;
A
#
# COMPACT_ATOMS: atom_id res chain seq x y z
N MET A 1 -2.95 17.17 1.87
CA MET A 1 -2.23 18.46 1.88
C MET A 1 -1.36 18.56 0.63
N LYS A 2 -1.45 19.63 -0.19
CA LYS A 2 -0.62 19.75 -1.40
C LYS A 2 0.77 20.29 -1.02
N ILE A 3 1.82 19.55 -1.37
CA ILE A 3 3.21 19.96 -1.18
C ILE A 3 3.72 20.59 -2.47
N PHE A 4 4.48 21.66 -2.34
CA PHE A 4 5.11 22.37 -3.43
C PHE A 4 6.63 22.38 -3.25
N GLN A 5 7.36 22.54 -4.33
CA GLN A 5 8.81 22.55 -4.37
C GLN A 5 9.32 23.87 -4.92
N ALA A 6 10.23 24.52 -4.19
CA ALA A 6 10.93 25.70 -4.63
C ALA A 6 11.82 25.35 -5.84
N LYS A 7 11.65 26.07 -6.95
CA LYS A 7 12.40 25.85 -8.20
C LYS A 7 13.89 26.15 -8.06
N SER A 8 14.29 26.99 -7.10
CA SER A 8 15.67 27.43 -6.91
C SER A 8 16.58 26.42 -6.21
N ASN A 9 16.06 25.72 -5.19
CA ASN A 9 16.86 24.86 -4.31
C ASN A 9 16.16 23.54 -3.96
N GLY A 10 14.97 23.28 -4.51
CA GLY A 10 14.23 22.05 -4.28
C GLY A 10 13.61 21.92 -2.88
N ARG A 11 13.68 22.97 -2.04
CA ARG A 11 13.05 22.96 -0.71
C ARG A 11 11.54 22.79 -0.83
N ARG A 12 10.93 22.05 0.10
CA ARG A 12 9.50 21.72 0.06
C ARG A 12 8.71 22.58 1.03
N VAL A 13 7.54 23.03 0.57
CA VAL A 13 6.63 23.85 1.36
C VAL A 13 5.21 23.31 1.29
N GLN A 14 4.42 23.64 2.30
CA GLN A 14 2.97 23.51 2.30
C GLN A 14 2.32 24.90 2.42
N ILE A 15 1.12 25.06 1.86
CA ILE A 15 0.29 26.25 2.10
C ILE A 15 -0.56 25.97 3.34
N LEU A 16 -0.37 26.75 4.39
CA LEU A 16 -1.17 26.67 5.62
C LEU A 16 -2.49 27.43 5.48
N GLU A 17 -2.43 28.64 4.93
CA GLU A 17 -3.59 29.53 4.84
C GLU A 17 -3.45 30.50 3.67
N GLN A 18 -4.59 30.96 3.14
CA GLN A 18 -4.68 32.11 2.26
C GLN A 18 -5.16 33.32 3.06
N VAL A 19 -4.30 34.31 3.25
CA VAL A 19 -4.56 35.49 4.09
C VAL A 19 -4.94 36.68 3.20
N PRO A 20 -6.06 37.38 3.46
CA PRO A 20 -6.40 38.59 2.72
C PRO A 20 -5.43 39.72 3.05
N TYR A 21 -4.95 40.43 2.04
CA TYR A 21 -4.10 41.60 2.23
C TYR A 21 -4.98 42.85 2.43
N TYR A 22 -4.96 43.42 3.63
CA TYR A 22 -5.80 44.57 3.97
C TYR A 22 -5.56 45.76 3.06
N GLY A 23 -6.65 46.38 2.57
CA GLY A 23 -6.61 47.57 1.74
C GLY A 23 -6.46 47.32 0.22
N VAL A 24 -6.36 46.07 -0.22
CA VAL A 24 -6.28 45.73 -1.66
C VAL A 24 -7.03 44.40 -1.92
N LYS A 25 -7.61 44.19 -3.11
CA LYS A 25 -8.18 42.88 -3.51
C LYS A 25 -7.08 41.85 -3.84
N ARG A 26 -6.10 41.66 -2.95
CA ARG A 26 -5.01 40.69 -3.09
C ARG A 26 -5.01 39.70 -1.92
N SER A 27 -4.56 38.49 -2.17
CA SER A 27 -4.37 37.46 -1.16
C SER A 27 -2.91 37.01 -1.14
N LEU A 28 -2.44 36.64 0.05
CA LEU A 28 -1.11 36.05 0.28
C LEU A 28 -1.27 34.59 0.70
N TYR A 29 -0.30 33.75 0.37
CA TYR A 29 -0.18 32.42 0.94
C TYR A 29 0.77 32.44 2.12
N LEU A 30 0.33 31.88 3.26
CA LEU A 30 1.20 31.50 4.35
C LEU A 30 1.80 30.14 4.03
N LEU A 31 3.09 30.10 3.74
CA LEU A 31 3.85 28.88 3.51
C LEU A 31 4.53 28.42 4.80
N GLU A 32 4.71 27.11 4.93
CA GLU A 32 5.60 26.49 5.91
C GLU A 32 6.58 25.55 5.19
N PHE A 33 7.87 25.71 5.47
CA PHE A 33 8.94 24.88 4.95
C PHE A 33 9.03 23.58 5.76
N LEU A 34 9.03 22.45 5.05
CA LEU A 34 8.96 21.12 5.69
C LEU A 34 10.28 20.65 6.31
N ASP A 35 11.39 21.29 5.99
CA ASP A 35 12.72 20.93 6.49
C ASP A 35 13.03 21.54 7.85
N ASN A 36 12.52 22.75 8.14
CA ASN A 36 12.83 23.48 9.36
C ASN A 36 11.65 24.19 10.02
N ASN A 37 10.43 24.03 9.48
CA ASN A 37 9.21 24.69 9.94
C ASN A 37 9.23 26.23 9.83
N ASP A 38 10.14 26.81 9.05
CA ASP A 38 10.12 28.24 8.77
C ASP A 38 8.84 28.62 8.04
N ARG A 39 8.31 29.80 8.34
CA ARG A 39 7.08 30.30 7.71
C ARG A 39 7.33 31.60 6.97
N CYS A 40 6.71 31.75 5.81
CA CYS A 40 6.75 33.00 5.07
C CYS A 40 5.42 33.31 4.40
N LEU A 41 5.17 34.61 4.19
CA LEU A 41 4.07 35.08 3.36
C LEU A 41 4.60 35.33 1.94
N ILE A 42 3.85 34.89 0.95
CA ILE A 42 4.19 35.10 -0.46
C ILE A 42 2.94 35.51 -1.25
N SER A 43 3.13 36.35 -2.27
CA SER A 43 2.05 36.67 -3.21
C SER A 43 1.69 35.45 -4.06
N GLU A 44 0.44 35.36 -4.55
CA GLU A 44 0.05 34.28 -5.46
C GLU A 44 0.91 34.27 -6.75
N GLU A 45 1.31 35.44 -7.24
CA GLU A 45 2.15 35.60 -8.43
C GLU A 45 3.57 35.07 -8.19
N ASP A 46 4.21 35.48 -7.09
CA ASP A 46 5.53 34.99 -6.70
C ASP A 46 5.49 33.50 -6.37
N PHE A 47 4.39 33.00 -5.80
CA PHE A 47 4.22 31.58 -5.55
C PHE A 47 4.27 30.76 -6.84
N LYS A 48 3.49 31.16 -7.86
CA LYS A 48 3.52 30.50 -9.18
C LYS A 48 4.89 30.63 -9.86
N LYS A 49 5.60 31.74 -9.61
CA LYS A 49 6.93 31.99 -10.13
C LYS A 49 7.98 31.08 -9.50
N TYR A 50 8.03 30.99 -8.17
CA TYR A 50 9.11 30.32 -7.44
C TYR A 50 8.84 28.87 -7.03
N PHE A 51 7.59 28.42 -7.06
CA PHE A 51 7.20 27.07 -6.64
C PHE A 51 6.54 26.29 -7.77
N THR A 52 6.71 24.97 -7.74
CA THR A 52 6.03 24.02 -8.63
C THR A 52 5.48 22.86 -7.81
N VAL A 53 4.52 22.12 -8.36
CA VAL A 53 4.19 20.80 -7.81
C VAL A 53 5.40 19.89 -8.09
N PRO A 54 5.89 19.12 -7.10
CA PRO A 54 6.94 18.13 -7.36
C PRO A 54 6.47 17.18 -8.46
N GLU A 55 7.14 17.20 -9.61
CA GLU A 55 6.86 16.22 -10.67
C GLU A 55 7.50 14.89 -10.28
N SER A 56 6.70 13.81 -10.31
CA SER A 56 7.25 12.47 -10.16
C SER A 56 8.07 12.14 -11.40
N LYS A 57 9.25 11.53 -11.20
CA LYS A 57 10.06 11.00 -12.32
C LYS A 57 9.36 9.87 -13.10
N TRP A 58 8.27 9.34 -12.55
CA TRP A 58 7.52 8.23 -13.11
C TRP A 58 6.25 8.71 -13.79
N THR A 59 6.02 8.25 -15.01
CA THR A 59 4.74 8.47 -15.70
C THR A 59 3.61 7.75 -14.94
N ARG A 60 2.36 8.21 -15.14
CA ARG A 60 1.19 7.53 -14.57
C ARG A 60 1.16 6.04 -14.93
N GLN A 61 1.47 5.70 -16.18
CA GLN A 61 1.51 4.30 -16.61
C GLN A 61 2.59 3.53 -15.87
N ALA A 62 3.81 4.07 -15.77
CA ALA A 62 4.91 3.39 -15.09
C ALA A 62 4.63 3.14 -13.59
N LYS A 63 3.90 4.06 -12.92
CA LYS A 63 3.42 3.84 -11.54
C LYS A 63 2.42 2.69 -11.44
N LEU A 64 1.48 2.60 -12.39
CA LEU A 64 0.47 1.54 -12.42
C LEU A 64 1.10 0.18 -12.74
N ASP A 65 2.04 0.15 -13.69
CA ASP A 65 2.78 -1.07 -14.05
C ASP A 65 3.61 -1.58 -12.87
N LEU A 66 4.30 -0.68 -12.16
CA LEU A 66 5.05 -1.02 -10.94
C LEU A 66 4.12 -1.56 -9.83
N TYR A 67 2.96 -0.94 -9.62
CA TYR A 67 1.99 -1.43 -8.65
C TYR A 67 1.54 -2.85 -9.00
N LEU A 68 1.19 -3.09 -10.27
CA LEU A 68 0.74 -4.40 -10.76
C LEU A 68 1.87 -5.43 -10.81
N SER A 69 3.14 -5.01 -10.90
CA SER A 69 4.29 -5.92 -10.81
C SER A 69 4.59 -6.35 -9.37
N LEU A 70 4.27 -5.52 -8.38
CA LEU A 70 4.43 -5.88 -6.97
C LEU A 70 3.25 -6.75 -6.50
N PHE A 71 2.02 -6.26 -6.65
CA PHE A 71 0.82 -6.92 -6.14
C PHE A 71 0.25 -7.91 -7.17
N GLN A 72 1.04 -8.94 -7.50
CA GLN A 72 0.67 -9.97 -8.46
C GLN A 72 -0.22 -11.06 -7.84
N GLY A 73 -1.41 -11.23 -8.40
CA GLY A 73 -2.35 -12.30 -8.10
C GLY A 73 -3.31 -12.51 -9.26
N ARG A 74 -4.54 -12.96 -9.00
CA ARG A 74 -5.57 -13.17 -10.03
C ARG A 74 -5.90 -11.86 -10.75
N ARG A 75 -5.89 -11.90 -12.08
CA ARG A 75 -6.29 -10.77 -12.95
C ARG A 75 -7.70 -10.90 -13.49
N ASP A 76 -8.22 -12.12 -13.53
CA ASP A 76 -9.59 -12.44 -13.98
C ASP A 76 -10.65 -12.16 -12.91
N VAL A 77 -10.23 -11.89 -11.66
CA VAL A 77 -11.11 -11.49 -10.56
C VAL A 77 -10.38 -10.61 -9.56
N TYR A 78 -11.05 -9.59 -9.04
CA TYR A 78 -10.63 -8.83 -7.86
C TYR A 78 -11.70 -8.88 -6.77
N ALA A 79 -11.34 -8.53 -5.54
CA ALA A 79 -12.32 -8.38 -4.47
C ALA A 79 -12.79 -6.92 -4.38
N LYS A 80 -14.10 -6.67 -4.34
CA LYS A 80 -14.68 -5.33 -4.18
C LYS A 80 -15.16 -5.13 -2.75
N SER A 81 -14.85 -3.97 -2.16
CA SER A 81 -15.34 -3.62 -0.83
C SER A 81 -16.80 -3.17 -0.85
N PHE A 82 -17.53 -3.45 0.22
CA PHE A 82 -18.77 -2.77 0.58
C PHE A 82 -18.87 -2.59 2.09
N ILE A 83 -19.75 -1.70 2.53
CA ILE A 83 -20.09 -1.53 3.94
C ILE A 83 -21.31 -2.41 4.23
N ASN A 84 -21.19 -3.32 5.19
CA ASN A 84 -22.31 -4.16 5.61
C ASN A 84 -23.29 -3.37 6.51
N ASP A 85 -24.40 -3.99 6.88
CA ASP A 85 -25.44 -3.36 7.71
C ASP A 85 -24.94 -2.94 9.11
N GLN A 86 -23.80 -3.48 9.56
CA GLN A 86 -23.13 -3.12 10.82
C GLN A 86 -22.09 -2.00 10.66
N GLY A 87 -21.99 -1.37 9.48
CA GLY A 87 -21.00 -0.33 9.21
C GLY A 87 -19.57 -0.83 9.00
N LYS A 88 -19.35 -2.15 8.91
CA LYS A 88 -18.02 -2.74 8.71
C LYS A 88 -17.74 -2.93 7.22
N ILE A 89 -16.51 -2.61 6.82
CA ILE A 89 -16.04 -2.88 5.46
C ILE A 89 -15.83 -4.39 5.30
N GLN A 90 -16.41 -4.95 4.25
CA GLN A 90 -16.23 -6.34 3.83
C GLN A 90 -15.82 -6.39 2.36
N TYR A 91 -15.13 -7.46 1.97
CA TYR A 91 -14.67 -7.67 0.60
C TYR A 91 -15.25 -8.96 0.04
N TYR A 92 -15.71 -8.92 -1.21
CA TYR A 92 -16.26 -10.07 -1.91
C TYR A 92 -15.73 -10.13 -3.34
N PRO A 93 -15.64 -11.32 -3.97
CA PRO A 93 -15.29 -11.42 -5.38
C PRO A 93 -16.19 -10.53 -6.23
N SER A 94 -15.58 -9.78 -7.16
CA SER A 94 -16.32 -8.91 -8.05
C SER A 94 -16.97 -9.75 -9.14
N TYR A 95 -18.30 -9.70 -9.21
CA TYR A 95 -19.11 -10.43 -10.19
C TYR A 95 -19.87 -9.45 -11.08
N HIS A 96 -20.17 -9.88 -12.31
CA HIS A 96 -21.02 -9.12 -13.22
C HIS A 96 -22.44 -8.92 -12.66
N TYR A 97 -23.13 -7.87 -13.12
CA TYR A 97 -24.47 -7.53 -12.67
C TYR A 97 -25.44 -8.72 -12.79
N GLY A 98 -26.36 -8.86 -11.84
CA GLY A 98 -27.33 -9.97 -11.79
C GLY A 98 -26.81 -11.27 -11.16
N TRP A 99 -25.52 -11.37 -10.79
CA TRP A 99 -24.93 -12.60 -10.25
C TRP A 99 -25.64 -13.21 -9.04
N ARG A 100 -26.31 -12.40 -8.21
CA ARG A 100 -27.06 -12.87 -7.03
C ARG A 100 -28.22 -13.80 -7.40
N GLN A 101 -28.76 -13.66 -8.61
CA GLN A 101 -29.84 -14.49 -9.16
C GLN A 101 -29.32 -15.75 -9.85
N LEU A 102 -28.00 -15.87 -10.02
CA LEU A 102 -27.37 -17.00 -10.71
C LEU A 102 -26.84 -18.04 -9.70
N PRO A 103 -26.97 -19.35 -10.03
CA PRO A 103 -26.22 -20.42 -9.37
C PRO A 103 -24.72 -20.13 -9.38
N LYS A 104 -23.98 -20.61 -8.37
CA LYS A 104 -22.55 -20.28 -8.18
C LYS A 104 -21.71 -20.60 -9.41
N GLU A 105 -22.04 -21.69 -10.09
CA GLU A 105 -21.34 -22.24 -11.25
C GLU A 105 -21.51 -21.37 -12.50
N LYS A 106 -22.54 -20.53 -12.55
CA LYS A 106 -22.84 -19.62 -13.67
C LYS A 106 -22.41 -18.18 -13.42
N ARG A 107 -21.82 -17.88 -12.25
CA ARG A 107 -21.39 -16.52 -11.91
C ARG A 107 -20.08 -16.20 -12.63
N THR A 108 -20.06 -15.09 -13.37
CA THR A 108 -18.84 -14.60 -14.03
C THR A 108 -18.24 -13.45 -13.22
N CYS A 109 -16.91 -13.47 -13.09
CA CYS A 109 -16.17 -12.47 -12.35
C CYS A 109 -15.78 -11.29 -13.25
N GLN A 110 -15.63 -10.11 -12.64
CA GLN A 110 -15.06 -8.94 -13.30
C GLN A 110 -13.54 -8.95 -13.12
N PRO A 111 -12.75 -8.73 -14.19
CA PRO A 111 -11.30 -8.70 -14.11
C PRO A 111 -10.79 -7.45 -13.37
N LEU A 112 -9.58 -7.54 -12.84
CA LEU A 112 -8.85 -6.40 -12.31
C LEU A 112 -8.29 -5.57 -13.48
N THR A 113 -9.02 -4.54 -13.89
CA THR A 113 -8.59 -3.61 -14.95
C THR A 113 -7.79 -2.45 -14.38
N GLN A 114 -7.07 -1.75 -15.25
CA GLN A 114 -6.33 -0.53 -14.89
C GLN A 114 -7.27 0.56 -14.36
N ASP A 115 -8.49 0.68 -14.89
CA ASP A 115 -9.48 1.64 -14.41
C ASP A 115 -9.95 1.33 -12.98
N VAL A 116 -10.18 0.04 -12.68
CA VAL A 116 -10.51 -0.40 -11.31
C VAL A 116 -9.38 -0.05 -10.34
N LEU A 117 -8.13 -0.29 -10.75
CA LEU A 117 -6.96 0.08 -9.95
C LEU A 117 -6.86 1.61 -9.77
N VAL A 118 -7.10 2.39 -10.82
CA VAL A 118 -7.09 3.86 -10.73
C VAL A 118 -8.17 4.36 -9.76
N SER A 119 -9.39 3.83 -9.83
CA SER A 119 -10.46 4.18 -8.89
C SER A 119 -10.09 3.82 -7.45
N HIS A 120 -9.37 2.71 -7.25
CA HIS A 120 -8.82 2.37 -5.94
C HIS A 120 -7.80 3.39 -5.42
N LEU A 121 -6.80 3.72 -6.25
CA LEU A 121 -5.74 4.67 -5.90
C LEU A 121 -6.27 6.10 -5.71
N LYS A 122 -7.36 6.48 -6.37
CA LYS A 122 -8.07 7.75 -6.12
C LYS A 122 -8.93 7.73 -4.85
N GLY A 123 -9.16 6.54 -4.29
CA GLY A 123 -10.00 6.35 -3.11
C GLY A 123 -11.49 6.28 -3.39
N GLU A 124 -11.91 6.15 -4.65
CA GLU A 124 -13.31 6.00 -5.07
C GLU A 124 -13.87 4.62 -4.69
N THR A 125 -13.00 3.61 -4.64
CA THR A 125 -13.36 2.26 -4.21
C THR A 125 -12.23 1.62 -3.41
N SER A 126 -12.52 0.60 -2.60
CA SER A 126 -11.48 -0.24 -2.01
C SER A 126 -11.55 -1.62 -2.67
N ILE A 127 -10.40 -2.13 -3.09
CA ILE A 127 -10.31 -3.44 -3.72
C ILE A 127 -9.35 -4.34 -2.94
N GLY A 128 -9.46 -5.63 -3.18
CA GLY A 128 -8.54 -6.63 -2.69
C GLY A 128 -8.09 -7.56 -3.81
N LEU A 129 -7.01 -8.27 -3.53
CA LEU A 129 -6.35 -9.20 -4.43
C LEU A 129 -6.56 -10.63 -3.94
N PHE A 130 -6.76 -11.56 -4.87
CA PHE A 130 -6.62 -12.99 -4.62
C PHE A 130 -5.19 -13.39 -5.04
N PRO A 131 -4.26 -13.66 -4.11
CA PRO A 131 -2.85 -13.84 -4.42
C PRO A 131 -2.52 -15.22 -5.01
N MET A 132 -3.41 -16.20 -4.84
CA MET A 132 -3.22 -17.56 -5.36
C MET A 132 -3.62 -17.67 -6.84
N SER A 133 -2.76 -18.30 -7.63
CA SER A 133 -3.06 -18.72 -8.98
C SER A 133 -3.96 -19.98 -9.00
N LEU A 134 -4.42 -20.37 -10.19
CA LEU A 134 -5.13 -21.64 -10.42
C LEU A 134 -4.23 -22.88 -10.33
N LYS A 135 -2.91 -22.71 -10.22
CA LYS A 135 -1.90 -23.77 -10.15
C LYS A 135 -1.29 -23.89 -8.75
N ASP A 136 -1.97 -23.37 -7.73
CA ASP A 136 -1.52 -23.40 -6.33
C ASP A 136 -0.21 -22.63 -6.07
N THR A 137 0.07 -21.64 -6.90
CA THR A 137 1.28 -20.81 -6.87
C THR A 137 0.96 -19.34 -6.57
N CYS A 138 1.95 -18.57 -6.13
CA CYS A 138 1.84 -17.13 -5.88
C CYS A 138 3.17 -16.41 -6.18
N LYS A 139 3.11 -15.07 -6.25
CA LYS A 139 4.28 -14.19 -6.43
C LYS A 139 4.52 -13.24 -5.25
N LEU A 140 3.75 -13.41 -4.18
CA LEU A 140 3.92 -12.63 -2.98
C LEU A 140 3.59 -13.46 -1.75
N LEU A 141 4.11 -13.00 -0.62
CA LEU A 141 3.67 -13.36 0.72
C LEU A 141 3.38 -12.07 1.48
N ALA A 142 2.23 -11.99 2.14
CA ALA A 142 1.97 -11.01 3.18
C ALA A 142 1.86 -11.68 4.55
N ILE A 143 2.48 -11.08 5.56
CA ILE A 143 2.31 -11.43 6.98
C ILE A 143 1.40 -10.37 7.58
N ASP A 144 0.24 -10.78 8.09
CA ASP A 144 -0.72 -9.88 8.72
C ASP A 144 -0.54 -9.87 10.23
N LEU A 145 -0.28 -8.69 10.77
CA LEU A 145 -0.13 -8.40 12.17
C LEU A 145 -1.24 -7.43 12.60
N ASP A 146 -2.12 -7.85 13.50
CA ASP A 146 -3.19 -7.03 14.08
C ASP A 146 -3.10 -7.08 15.61
N LYS A 147 -3.54 -6.03 16.32
CA LYS A 147 -3.57 -5.94 17.81
C LYS A 147 -2.24 -5.54 18.50
N LYS A 148 -2.15 -5.75 19.82
CA LYS A 148 -1.36 -4.97 20.77
C LYS A 148 0.15 -4.86 20.51
N ASP A 149 0.81 -5.87 19.93
CA ASP A 149 2.27 -5.89 19.74
C ASP A 149 2.71 -5.77 18.27
N TRP A 150 1.81 -5.35 17.36
CA TRP A 150 2.07 -5.34 15.90
C TRP A 150 3.32 -4.53 15.52
N GLN A 151 3.61 -3.40 16.20
CA GLN A 151 4.76 -2.55 15.89
C GLN A 151 6.08 -3.25 16.20
N ALA A 152 6.20 -3.79 17.42
CA ALA A 152 7.39 -4.51 17.87
C ALA A 152 7.59 -5.80 17.05
N ALA A 153 6.51 -6.52 16.75
CA ALA A 153 6.57 -7.72 15.91
C ALA A 153 6.97 -7.40 14.47
N SER A 154 6.42 -6.32 13.89
CA SER A 154 6.81 -5.84 12.55
C SER A 154 8.30 -5.51 12.50
N LEU A 155 8.80 -4.80 13.53
CA LEU A 155 10.21 -4.41 13.60
C LEU A 155 11.11 -5.65 13.72
N ALA A 156 10.79 -6.59 14.60
CA ALA A 156 11.57 -7.82 14.79
C ALA A 156 11.63 -8.67 13.51
N ILE A 157 10.51 -8.80 12.78
CA ILE A 157 10.48 -9.51 11.49
C ILE A 157 11.32 -8.76 10.46
N ARG A 158 11.21 -7.42 10.39
CA ARG A 158 12.00 -6.60 9.46
C ARG A 158 13.50 -6.72 9.72
N GLU A 159 13.94 -6.60 10.97
CA GLU A 159 15.35 -6.74 11.35
C GLU A 159 15.87 -8.15 11.06
N THR A 160 15.03 -9.16 11.24
CA THR A 160 15.36 -10.54 10.87
C THR A 160 15.49 -10.68 9.36
N ALA A 161 14.58 -10.11 8.57
CA ALA A 161 14.67 -10.08 7.11
C ALA A 161 15.94 -9.36 6.63
N ASP A 162 16.22 -8.17 7.17
CA ASP A 162 17.42 -7.38 6.88
C ASP A 162 18.70 -8.18 7.17
N TYR A 163 18.76 -8.90 8.30
CA TYR A 163 19.91 -9.75 8.66
C TYR A 163 20.19 -10.84 7.62
N TYR A 164 19.15 -11.38 6.99
CA TYR A 164 19.28 -12.38 5.91
C TYR A 164 19.30 -11.76 4.51
N ASN A 165 19.42 -10.43 4.39
CA ASN A 165 19.36 -9.70 3.12
C ASN A 165 18.07 -9.95 2.33
N LEU A 166 16.95 -10.10 3.02
CA LEU A 166 15.63 -10.26 2.43
C LEU A 166 14.92 -8.92 2.36
N GLU A 167 14.42 -8.56 1.17
CA GLU A 167 13.62 -7.35 1.00
C GLU A 167 12.21 -7.55 1.57
N VAL A 168 11.79 -6.61 2.41
CA VAL A 168 10.45 -6.58 3.00
C VAL A 168 9.89 -5.16 2.95
N SER A 169 8.65 -5.04 2.48
CA SER A 169 7.90 -3.79 2.54
C SER A 169 6.86 -3.85 3.64
N VAL A 170 6.84 -2.84 4.51
CA VAL A 170 5.86 -2.75 5.60
C VAL A 170 4.73 -1.83 5.17
N GLU A 171 3.48 -2.20 5.41
CA GLU A 171 2.30 -1.38 5.21
C GLU A 171 1.53 -1.30 6.52
N ILE A 172 1.32 -0.10 7.07
CA ILE A 172 0.43 0.07 8.22
C ILE A 172 -1.01 -0.06 7.76
N SER A 173 -1.81 -0.84 8.47
CA SER A 173 -3.22 -1.08 8.12
C SER A 173 -4.04 0.20 8.23
N ARG A 174 -5.17 0.27 7.51
CA ARG A 174 -6.07 1.43 7.48
C ARG A 174 -6.56 1.91 8.87
N SER A 175 -6.59 1.02 9.86
CA SER A 175 -7.01 1.38 11.22
C SER A 175 -5.88 1.99 12.06
N GLY A 176 -4.63 1.92 11.57
CA GLY A 176 -3.43 2.25 12.33
C GLY A 176 -3.10 1.23 13.44
N LYS A 177 -3.84 0.12 13.53
CA LYS A 177 -3.74 -0.87 14.62
C LYS A 177 -3.16 -2.21 14.20
N GLY A 178 -2.56 -2.26 13.02
CA GLY A 178 -1.90 -3.43 12.49
C GLY A 178 -0.97 -3.06 11.33
N ALA A 179 -0.31 -4.06 10.77
CA ALA A 179 0.53 -3.93 9.60
C ALA A 179 0.56 -5.21 8.76
N HIS A 180 0.77 -5.05 7.46
CA HIS A 180 1.15 -6.13 6.56
C HIS A 180 2.63 -6.02 6.22
N LEU A 181 3.36 -7.14 6.30
CA LEU A 181 4.73 -7.24 5.81
C LEU A 181 4.72 -8.03 4.51
N TRP A 182 5.08 -7.35 3.42
CA TRP A 182 5.03 -7.85 2.06
C TRP A 182 6.41 -8.31 1.58
N PHE A 183 6.45 -9.52 1.03
CA PHE A 183 7.57 -10.10 0.31
C PHE A 183 7.13 -10.40 -1.12
N PHE A 184 7.93 -10.00 -2.10
CA PHE A 184 7.64 -10.19 -3.52
C PHE A 184 8.64 -11.14 -4.14
N PHE A 185 8.16 -12.18 -4.83
CA PHE A 185 8.99 -13.18 -5.48
C PHE A 185 9.13 -12.84 -6.96
N GLN A 186 10.35 -12.97 -7.48
CA GLN A 186 10.64 -12.76 -8.90
C GLN A 186 9.87 -13.77 -9.77
N ASP A 187 9.96 -15.04 -9.39
CA ASP A 187 9.28 -16.15 -10.04
C ASP A 187 8.04 -16.59 -9.26
N GLU A 188 7.12 -17.26 -9.96
CA GLU A 188 5.98 -17.90 -9.31
C GLU A 188 6.47 -19.09 -8.49
N ILE A 189 6.11 -19.15 -7.21
CA ILE A 189 6.46 -20.25 -6.31
C ILE A 189 5.21 -20.92 -5.76
N LEU A 190 5.33 -22.15 -5.25
CA LEU A 190 4.20 -22.82 -4.60
C LEU A 190 3.74 -22.01 -3.38
N CYS A 191 2.44 -21.91 -3.16
CA CYS A 191 1.89 -21.23 -1.97
C CYS A 191 2.41 -21.90 -0.68
N SER A 192 2.67 -23.21 -0.71
CA SER A 192 3.31 -23.94 0.38
C SER A 192 4.72 -23.46 0.70
N GLN A 193 5.54 -23.22 -0.33
CA GLN A 193 6.90 -22.69 -0.17
C GLN A 193 6.85 -21.26 0.39
N ALA A 194 5.98 -20.40 -0.13
CA ALA A 194 5.79 -19.05 0.40
C ALA A 194 5.45 -19.06 1.90
N ARG A 195 4.50 -19.91 2.33
CA ARG A 195 4.14 -20.03 3.75
C ARG A 195 5.24 -20.66 4.60
N GLN A 196 6.00 -21.62 4.08
CA GLN A 196 7.15 -22.18 4.79
C GLN A 196 8.23 -21.12 5.02
N PHE A 197 8.53 -20.31 4.01
CA PHE A 197 9.39 -19.14 4.12
C PHE A 197 8.90 -18.19 5.23
N GLY A 198 7.62 -17.80 5.19
CA GLY A 198 7.03 -16.91 6.20
C GLY A 198 7.09 -17.47 7.62
N ARG A 199 6.78 -18.77 7.79
CA ARG A 199 6.89 -19.46 9.09
C ARG A 199 8.32 -19.47 9.60
N LYS A 200 9.30 -19.78 8.74
CA LYS A 200 10.70 -19.83 9.16
C LYS A 200 11.21 -18.45 9.55
N LEU A 201 10.84 -17.42 8.80
CA LEU A 201 11.18 -16.04 9.14
C LEU A 201 10.58 -15.62 10.49
N LEU A 202 9.31 -15.94 10.73
CA LEU A 202 8.63 -15.67 11.99
C LEU A 202 9.31 -16.42 13.16
N GLU A 203 9.64 -17.70 12.98
CA GLU A 203 10.38 -18.50 13.98
C GLU A 203 11.73 -17.86 14.34
N LEU A 204 12.49 -17.40 13.34
CA LEU A 204 13.78 -16.74 13.55
C LEU A 204 13.63 -15.39 14.26
N ALA A 205 12.59 -14.62 13.93
CA ALA A 205 12.27 -13.37 14.63
C ALA A 205 11.91 -13.63 16.10
N MET A 206 11.11 -14.67 16.37
CA MET A 206 10.76 -15.10 17.73
C MET A 206 11.99 -15.52 18.54
N GLN A 207 12.93 -16.25 17.91
CA GLN A 207 14.18 -16.67 18.57
C GLN A 207 15.08 -15.49 18.96
N LYS A 208 15.11 -14.43 18.13
CA LYS A 208 15.88 -13.21 18.40
C LYS A 208 15.19 -12.28 19.41
N SER A 209 13.85 -12.28 19.45
CA SER A 209 13.03 -11.40 20.29
C SER A 209 12.25 -12.18 21.34
N GLN A 210 12.94 -12.93 22.20
CA GLN A 210 12.33 -13.87 23.17
C GLN A 210 11.37 -13.20 24.18
N SER A 211 11.51 -11.90 24.42
CA SER A 211 10.61 -11.13 25.28
C SER A 211 9.30 -10.72 24.61
N LEU A 212 9.17 -10.92 23.29
CA LEU A 212 8.00 -10.53 22.51
C LEU A 212 7.07 -11.73 22.28
N SER A 213 5.77 -11.54 22.49
CA SER A 213 4.78 -12.62 22.33
C SER A 213 4.46 -12.99 20.88
N PHE A 214 4.62 -12.05 19.94
CA PHE A 214 4.10 -12.14 18.56
C PHE A 214 2.60 -12.46 18.50
N SER A 215 1.85 -12.02 19.52
CA SER A 215 0.41 -12.28 19.64
C SER A 215 -0.42 -11.55 18.57
N SER A 216 0.21 -10.59 17.90
CA SER A 216 -0.37 -9.85 16.78
C SER A 216 -0.38 -10.63 15.47
N PHE A 217 0.41 -11.69 15.33
CA PHE A 217 0.35 -12.52 14.13
C PHE A 217 -1.04 -13.13 13.97
N ASP A 218 -1.75 -12.74 12.91
CA ASP A 218 -3.07 -13.27 12.58
C ASP A 218 -2.96 -14.38 11.53
N ARG A 219 -2.39 -14.05 10.35
CA ARG A 219 -2.28 -15.01 9.25
C ARG A 219 -1.27 -14.62 8.18
N PHE A 220 -1.02 -15.54 7.26
CA PHE A 220 -0.30 -15.30 6.00
C PHE A 220 -1.28 -15.07 4.84
N PHE A 221 -0.84 -14.39 3.79
CA PHE A 221 -1.53 -14.29 2.51
C PHE A 221 -0.54 -14.69 1.39
N PRO A 222 -0.79 -15.79 0.66
CA PRO A 222 -1.91 -16.74 0.80
C PRO A 222 -1.89 -17.52 2.13
N ASN A 223 -3.07 -17.91 2.64
CA ASN A 223 -3.19 -18.62 3.92
C ASN A 223 -3.35 -20.15 3.78
N GLN A 224 -3.24 -20.68 2.56
CA GLN A 224 -3.47 -22.09 2.23
C GLN A 224 -2.51 -22.56 1.12
N ASP A 225 -2.25 -23.87 1.08
CA ASP A 225 -1.32 -24.46 0.10
C ASP A 225 -1.97 -24.73 -1.24
N LEU A 226 -3.22 -25.18 -1.22
CA LEU A 226 -3.98 -25.60 -2.39
C LEU A 226 -5.25 -24.78 -2.52
N LEU A 227 -5.60 -24.45 -3.75
CA LEU A 227 -6.81 -23.75 -4.09
C LEU A 227 -7.99 -24.75 -4.06
N PRO A 228 -9.03 -24.50 -3.24
CA PRO A 228 -10.23 -25.32 -3.29
C PRO A 228 -10.86 -25.26 -4.68
N LYS A 229 -11.39 -26.39 -5.17
CA LYS A 229 -12.01 -26.48 -6.49
C LYS A 229 -13.12 -25.42 -6.64
N GLY A 230 -12.98 -24.56 -7.65
CA GLY A 230 -13.92 -23.46 -7.92
C GLY A 230 -13.80 -22.25 -6.98
N GLY A 231 -12.79 -22.21 -6.11
CA GLY A 231 -12.51 -21.09 -5.23
C GLY A 231 -11.51 -20.09 -5.81
N PHE A 232 -11.38 -18.95 -5.13
CA PHE A 232 -10.36 -17.91 -5.41
C PHE A 232 -9.26 -17.86 -4.35
N GLY A 233 -9.48 -18.60 -3.27
CA GLY A 233 -8.69 -18.56 -2.06
C GLY A 233 -8.95 -17.34 -1.18
N ASN A 234 -8.04 -17.06 -0.25
CA ASN A 234 -8.17 -15.91 0.62
C ASN A 234 -7.81 -14.62 -0.11
N LEU A 235 -8.57 -13.56 0.13
CA LEU A 235 -8.28 -12.23 -0.40
C LEU A 235 -7.53 -11.39 0.63
N ILE A 236 -6.67 -10.50 0.17
CA ILE A 236 -6.06 -9.43 0.96
C ILE A 236 -6.47 -8.08 0.40
N ALA A 237 -6.76 -7.09 1.25
CA ALA A 237 -7.03 -5.74 0.79
C ALA A 237 -5.77 -5.15 0.12
N LEU A 238 -5.94 -4.48 -1.01
CA LEU A 238 -4.83 -3.83 -1.69
C LEU A 238 -4.46 -2.51 -1.00
N PRO A 239 -3.16 -2.18 -0.90
CA PRO A 239 -2.68 -0.97 -0.23
C PRO A 239 -2.82 0.27 -1.12
N LEU A 240 -2.54 1.45 -0.53
CA LEU A 240 -2.50 2.75 -1.21
C LEU A 240 -3.87 3.22 -1.74
N GLN A 241 -4.94 2.91 -1.03
CA GLN A 241 -6.25 3.51 -1.29
C GLN A 241 -6.20 5.02 -1.00
N GLY A 242 -6.63 5.86 -1.96
CA GLY A 242 -6.37 7.30 -1.96
C GLY A 242 -6.92 8.11 -0.77
N GLN A 243 -8.02 7.69 -0.14
CA GLN A 243 -8.54 8.34 1.07
C GLN A 243 -7.82 7.85 2.33
N ALA A 244 -7.38 6.59 2.37
CA ALA A 244 -6.56 6.07 3.47
C ALA A 244 -5.18 6.76 3.51
N TYR A 245 -4.64 7.14 2.35
CA TYR A 245 -3.41 7.91 2.21
C TYR A 245 -3.47 9.31 2.85
N SER A 246 -4.67 9.91 2.95
CA SER A 246 -4.84 11.24 3.57
C SER A 246 -4.87 11.25 5.10
N LEU A 247 -4.86 10.08 5.74
CA LEU A 247 -4.93 9.90 7.20
C LEU A 247 -3.60 9.38 7.79
N ASP A 248 -2.46 9.80 7.23
CA ASP A 248 -1.10 9.40 7.64
C ASP A 248 -0.84 7.88 7.63
N THR A 249 -1.69 7.14 6.93
CA THR A 249 -1.54 5.70 6.76
C THR A 249 -0.99 5.43 5.37
N VAL A 250 0.28 5.04 5.30
CA VAL A 250 0.92 4.07 4.38
C VAL A 250 2.37 4.51 4.11
N PHE A 251 3.34 3.64 4.42
CA PHE A 251 4.69 3.76 3.89
C PHE A 251 5.29 2.40 3.54
N LEU A 252 5.14 2.00 2.27
CA LEU A 252 5.91 0.92 1.65
C LEU A 252 7.39 1.34 1.60
N LEU A 253 8.23 0.69 2.40
CA LEU A 253 9.68 0.80 2.31
C LEU A 253 10.17 -0.25 1.31
N ILE A 254 10.16 0.09 0.02
CA ILE A 254 10.80 -0.74 -1.02
C ILE A 254 12.30 -0.38 -0.99
N ARG A 255 13.12 -1.26 -0.40
CA ARG A 255 14.57 -1.23 -0.71
C ARG A 255 14.71 -1.63 -2.18
N SER A 256 15.59 -0.90 -2.88
CA SER A 256 15.73 -0.84 -4.33
C SER A 256 15.63 -2.20 -5.04
N LEU A 257 14.64 -2.34 -5.93
CA LEU A 257 14.78 -3.19 -7.11
C LEU A 257 15.97 -2.65 -7.93
N ASN A 258 17.16 -3.20 -7.70
CA ASN A 258 18.43 -2.97 -8.39
C ASN A 258 18.51 -1.71 -9.27
N LEU A 259 18.85 -0.58 -8.65
CA LEU A 259 19.65 0.47 -9.29
C LEU A 259 20.90 0.62 -8.45
N THR A 260 22.03 0.28 -9.05
CA THR A 260 23.41 0.48 -8.59
C THR A 260 23.57 1.46 -7.42
N LEU A 261 24.12 0.95 -6.32
CA LEU A 261 24.86 1.64 -5.25
C LEU A 261 24.64 3.16 -5.20
N THR A 262 23.59 3.60 -4.52
CA THR A 262 23.63 4.77 -3.63
C THR A 262 22.53 4.61 -2.58
N SER A 263 22.90 4.81 -1.33
CA SER A 263 22.00 4.88 -0.18
C SER A 263 20.88 5.91 -0.42
N GLY A 264 19.68 5.45 -0.75
CA GLY A 264 18.52 6.30 -0.96
C GLY A 264 17.22 5.53 -0.78
N ILE A 265 16.52 5.77 0.33
CA ILE A 265 15.14 5.34 0.53
C ILE A 265 14.29 6.06 -0.52
N THR A 266 13.69 5.32 -1.45
CA THR A 266 12.83 5.90 -2.48
C THR A 266 11.37 5.76 -2.05
N TRP A 267 10.74 6.88 -1.74
CA TRP A 267 9.30 6.94 -1.49
C TRP A 267 8.54 6.82 -2.82
N LEU A 268 7.61 5.87 -2.92
CA LEU A 268 6.60 5.88 -3.98
C LEU A 268 5.60 7.01 -3.68
N VAL A 269 5.78 8.15 -4.35
CA VAL A 269 4.84 9.29 -4.40
C VAL A 269 4.40 9.52 -5.84
#